data_AF-A0A944W2D4-F1
#
_entry.id   AF-A0A944W2D4-F1
#
_cell.length_a   1.000
_cell.length_b   1.000
_cell.length_c   1.000
_cell.angle_alpha   90.00
_cell.angle_beta   90.00
_cell.angle_gamma   90.00
#
_symmetry.space_group_name_H-M   'P 1'
#
loop_
_entity.id
_entity.type
_entity.pdbx_description
1 polymer ?
#
loop_
_entity_poly.entity_id
_entity_poly.type
_entity_poly.pdbx_seq_one_letter_code
_entity_poly.pdbx_strand_id
1 'polypeptide(L)' 'MSNSRTLTIGQRNFAWGSRTFVMGVLNVTPDSFSGDGTGRDLQRAVDQALRFEDEGADIIDVGG' A
#
# COMPACT_ATOMS: atom_id res chain seq x y z
N MET A 1 2.28 29.27 13.77
CA MET A 1 1.27 28.44 13.09
C MET A 1 2.03 27.62 12.06
N SER A 2 2.11 26.29 12.24
CA SER A 2 2.90 25.44 11.34
C SER A 2 2.21 25.34 9.98
N ASN A 3 2.91 25.68 8.91
CA ASN A 3 2.43 25.48 7.54
C ASN A 3 2.30 23.97 7.32
N SER A 4 1.07 23.43 7.44
CA SER A 4 0.77 22.05 7.03
C SER A 4 1.06 21.92 5.54
N ARG A 5 2.15 21.21 5.20
CA ARG A 5 2.54 20.96 3.81
C ARG A 5 1.59 19.90 3.26
N THR A 6 0.80 20.25 2.24
CA THR A 6 -0.07 19.29 1.57
C THR A 6 0.67 18.66 0.39
N LEU A 7 0.65 17.33 0.28
CA LEU A 7 1.11 16.60 -0.90
C LEU A 7 -0.08 15.95 -1.60
N THR A 8 -0.21 16.17 -2.90
CA THR A 8 -1.21 15.48 -3.73
C THR A 8 -0.58 14.27 -4.40
N ILE A 9 -1.19 13.10 -4.23
CA ILE A 9 -0.79 11.84 -4.87
C ILE A 9 -2.02 11.30 -5.62
N GLY A 10 -1.96 11.30 -6.96
CA GLY A 10 -3.12 10.98 -7.78
C GLY A 10 -4.30 11.90 -7.44
N GLN A 11 -5.40 11.33 -6.98
CA GLN A 11 -6.61 12.06 -6.57
C GLN A 11 -6.71 12.31 -5.06
N ARG A 12 -5.69 11.92 -4.27
CA ARG A 12 -5.70 12.02 -2.80
C ARG A 12 -4.78 13.16 -2.34
N ASN A 13 -5.19 13.82 -1.25
CA ASN A 13 -4.42 14.89 -0.61
C ASN A 13 -3.97 14.48 0.80
N PHE A 14 -2.69 14.62 1.06
CA PHE A 14 -2.05 14.32 2.35
C PHE A 14 -1.61 15.61 3.02
N ALA A 15 -2.38 16.07 4.00
CA ALA A 15 -2.05 17.25 4.80
C ALA A 15 -1.09 16.85 5.95
N TRP A 16 0.21 16.99 5.75
CA TRP A 16 1.21 16.52 6.71
C TRP A 16 1.12 17.28 8.03
N GLY A 17 1.13 16.54 9.15
CA GLY A 17 0.99 17.08 10.50
C GLY A 17 -0.46 17.26 10.98
N SER A 18 -1.47 16.98 10.14
CA SER A 18 -2.89 17.01 10.55
C SER A 18 -3.31 15.77 11.34
N ARG A 19 -2.75 14.61 11.01
CA ARG A 19 -2.88 13.34 11.73
C ARG A 19 -1.72 12.41 11.37
N THR A 20 -1.62 11.28 12.07
CA THR A 20 -0.80 10.16 11.63
C THR A 20 -1.44 9.50 10.41
N PHE A 21 -0.67 9.29 9.35
CA PHE A 21 -1.04 8.47 8.21
C PHE A 21 -0.42 7.08 8.37
N VAL A 22 -1.17 6.04 8.05
CA VAL A 22 -0.74 4.65 8.17
C VAL A 22 -0.30 4.12 6.81
N MET A 23 0.86 3.48 6.76
CA MET A 23 1.39 2.83 5.56
C MET A 23 1.41 1.31 5.78
N GLY A 24 0.63 0.57 4.99
CA GLY A 24 0.68 -0.89 4.94
C GLY A 24 1.86 -1.33 4.08
N VAL A 25 2.73 -2.18 4.61
CA VAL A 25 3.88 -2.72 3.87
C VAL A 25 3.51 -4.06 3.27
N LEU A 26 3.44 -4.12 1.94
CA LEU A 26 3.14 -5.30 1.16
C LEU A 26 4.41 -5.85 0.51
N ASN A 27 4.98 -6.90 1.10
CA ASN A 27 6.12 -7.61 0.52
C ASN A 27 5.63 -8.75 -0.38
N VAL A 28 5.98 -8.70 -1.66
CA VAL A 28 5.62 -9.67 -2.69
C VAL A 28 6.90 -10.42 -3.09
N THR A 29 7.19 -11.55 -2.44
CA THR A 29 8.40 -12.34 -2.75
C THR A 29 8.18 -13.33 -3.91
N PRO A 30 9.22 -13.61 -4.72
CA PRO A 30 9.17 -14.57 -5.84
C PRO A 30 9.00 -16.07 -5.49
N ASP A 31 9.03 -16.48 -4.22
CA ASP A 31 9.48 -17.84 -3.88
C ASP A 31 8.47 -19.00 -4.08
N SER A 32 7.63 -18.93 -5.15
CA SER A 32 6.82 -20.06 -5.65
C SER A 32 6.95 -20.33 -7.16
N PHE A 33 8.00 -19.81 -7.82
CA PHE A 33 8.23 -19.85 -9.29
C PHE A 33 8.45 -21.22 -9.96
N SER A 34 8.14 -22.35 -9.34
CA SER A 34 8.23 -23.68 -9.96
C SER A 34 6.88 -24.18 -10.48
N GLY A 35 6.49 -23.75 -11.68
CA GLY A 35 5.63 -24.58 -12.55
C GLY A 35 4.67 -23.85 -13.49
N ASP A 36 3.84 -22.95 -12.97
CA ASP A 36 2.71 -22.34 -13.71
C ASP A 36 2.19 -21.02 -13.08
N GLY A 37 2.99 -20.39 -12.20
CA GLY A 37 2.53 -19.55 -11.08
C GLY A 37 2.30 -18.05 -11.29
N THR A 38 2.10 -17.52 -12.50
CA THR A 38 2.05 -16.05 -12.72
C THR A 38 0.79 -15.33 -12.21
N GLY A 39 -0.28 -16.04 -11.82
CA GLY A 39 -1.55 -15.43 -11.39
C GLY A 39 -1.86 -15.48 -9.88
N ARG A 40 -1.42 -16.52 -9.17
CA ARG A 40 -1.82 -16.74 -7.77
C ARG A 40 -1.14 -15.77 -6.80
N ASP A 41 0.11 -15.42 -7.04
CA ASP A 41 0.85 -14.50 -6.17
C ASP A 41 0.41 -13.05 -6.39
N LEU A 42 0.04 -12.67 -7.63
CA LEU A 42 -0.53 -11.36 -7.92
C LEU A 42 -1.89 -11.19 -7.24
N GLN A 43 -2.79 -12.17 -7.36
CA GLN A 43 -4.11 -12.06 -6.74
C GLN A 43 -4.00 -11.98 -5.21
N ARG A 44 -3.09 -12.77 -4.60
CA ARG A 44 -2.81 -12.68 -3.16
C ARG A 44 -2.29 -11.31 -2.75
N ALA A 45 -1.39 -10.71 -3.52
CA ALA A 45 -0.90 -9.36 -3.25
C ALA A 45 -2.02 -8.33 -3.32
N VAL A 46 -2.91 -8.43 -4.31
CA VAL A 46 -4.09 -7.56 -4.45
C VAL A 46 -5.05 -7.75 -3.27
N ASP A 47 -5.40 -8.98 -2.92
CA ASP A 47 -6.31 -9.28 -1.82
C ASP A 47 -5.75 -8.76 -0.49
N GLN A 48 -4.44 -8.88 -0.28
CA GLN A 48 -3.77 -8.35 0.91
C GLN A 48 -3.74 -6.82 0.94
N ALA A 49 -3.54 -6.16 -0.21
CA ALA A 49 -3.61 -4.70 -0.32
C ALA A 49 -5.02 -4.18 0.00
N LEU A 50 -6.06 -4.83 -0.53
CA LEU A 50 -7.46 -4.50 -0.26
C LEU A 50 -7.79 -4.67 1.23
N ARG A 51 -7.26 -5.72 1.86
CA ARG A 51 -7.41 -5.91 3.30
C ARG A 51 -6.73 -4.79 4.11
N PHE A 52 -5.54 -4.33 3.71
CA PHE A 52 -4.91 -3.19 4.38
C PHE A 52 -5.73 -1.92 4.24
N GLU A 53 -6.36 -1.67 3.09
CA GLU A 53 -7.29 -0.56 2.93
C GLU A 53 -8.49 -0.67 3.89
N ASP A 54 -9.10 -1.85 3.99
CA ASP A 54 -10.23 -2.11 4.92
C ASP A 54 -9.82 -1.95 6.39
N GLU A 55 -8.59 -2.32 6.74
CA GLU A 55 -8.01 -2.12 8.07
C GLU A 55 -7.55 -0.66 8.34
N GLY A 56 -7.67 0.24 7.35
CA GLY A 56 -7.46 1.68 7.50
C GLY A 56 -6.08 2.19 7.07
N ALA A 57 -5.35 1.44 6.23
CA ALA A 57 -4.12 1.95 5.63
C ALA A 57 -4.41 3.10 4.66
N ASP A 58 -3.63 4.17 4.76
CA ASP A 58 -3.73 5.34 3.89
C ASP A 58 -2.86 5.24 2.64
N ILE A 59 -1.77 4.46 2.77
CA ILE A 59 -0.77 4.22 1.74
C ILE A 59 -0.43 2.74 1.78
N ILE A 60 -0.20 2.14 0.61
CA ILE A 60 0.37 0.80 0.49
C ILE A 60 1.75 0.95 -0.13
N ASP A 61 2.78 0.48 0.58
CA ASP A 61 4.15 0.39 0.09
C ASP A 61 4.40 -1.03 -0.41
N VAL A 62 4.69 -1.18 -1.70
CA VAL A 62 4.82 -2.50 -2.34
C VAL A 62 6.30 -2.76 -2.61
N GLY A 63 6.86 -3.75 -1.91
CA GLY A 63 8.24 -4.21 -2.09
C GLY A 63 8.27 -5.64 -2.62
N GLY A 64 9.30 -6.00 -3.38
CA GLY A 64 9.52 -7.36 -3.90
C GLY A 64 10.99 -7.65 -4.10
#